data_AF-A0A2P9F1H6-F1
#
_entry.id   AF-A0A2P9F1H6-F1
#
_cell.length_a   1.000
_cell.length_b   1.000
_cell.length_c   1.000
_cell.angle_alpha   90.00
_cell.angle_beta   90.00
_cell.angle_gamma   90.00
#
_symmetry.space_group_name_H-M   'P 1'
#
loop_
_entity.id
_entity.type
_entity.pdbx_description
1 polymer ?
#
loop_
_entity_poly.entity_id
_entity_poly.type
_entity_poly.pdbx_seq_one_letter_code
_entity_poly.pdbx_strand_id
1 'polypeptide(L)'
;MDAESEEPVGDGNAGEPRNVEEDMEFAVLLALLLALGAVVAVIALRLHDEGREAQSDLDAEADANRWVVRLGGGLAGIDVRAQAGADGDAARALADAAERLRTARARLASARTPDQYTAVVRTATEGLRHVREARRALGLDPAAEGERRELSYGLDASYRS
;
A
#
# COMPACT_ATOMS: atom_id res chain seq x y z
N MET A 1 50.82 66.61 -51.24
CA MET A 1 50.18 67.69 -50.49
C MET A 1 48.69 67.42 -50.57
N ASP A 2 48.04 66.83 -49.58
CA ASP A 2 48.46 66.50 -48.22
C ASP A 2 47.70 65.27 -47.74
N ALA A 3 48.38 64.54 -46.85
CA ALA A 3 47.84 63.43 -46.10
C ALA A 3 47.03 63.99 -44.93
N GLU A 4 45.83 63.48 -44.70
CA GLU A 4 45.25 63.52 -43.36
C GLU A 4 44.57 62.18 -43.08
N SER A 5 45.17 61.52 -42.09
CA SER A 5 44.85 60.23 -41.52
C SER A 5 43.80 60.44 -40.45
N GLU A 6 42.68 59.71 -40.49
CA GLU A 6 41.86 59.48 -39.29
C GLU A 6 41.31 58.05 -39.33
N GLU A 7 41.91 57.17 -38.52
CA GLU A 7 41.22 56.05 -37.89
C GLU A 7 40.88 56.45 -36.43
N PRO A 8 40.21 55.61 -35.62
CA PRO A 8 38.82 55.15 -35.73
C PRO A 8 38.08 55.42 -34.39
N VAL A 9 36.87 55.98 -34.42
CA VAL A 9 36.09 56.13 -33.18
C VAL A 9 35.14 54.95 -33.03
N GLY A 10 35.62 53.94 -32.31
CA GLY A 10 34.77 52.89 -31.74
C GLY A 10 33.81 53.51 -30.74
N ASP A 11 32.54 53.59 -31.12
CA ASP A 11 31.49 53.90 -30.17
C ASP A 11 31.17 52.63 -29.38
N GLY A 12 31.28 52.76 -28.06
CA GLY A 12 31.16 51.66 -27.14
C GLY A 12 29.77 51.05 -27.26
N ASN A 13 29.74 49.72 -27.40
CA ASN A 13 28.61 48.95 -26.94
C ASN A 13 28.43 49.27 -25.44
N ALA A 14 27.63 50.29 -25.14
CA ALA A 14 27.15 50.60 -23.81
C ALA A 14 26.31 49.39 -23.40
N GLY A 15 26.97 48.40 -22.80
CA GLY A 15 26.28 47.33 -22.12
C GLY A 15 25.40 48.00 -21.08
N GLU A 16 24.09 47.97 -21.34
CA GLU A 16 23.08 48.33 -20.37
C GLU A 16 23.46 47.65 -19.04
N PRO A 17 23.41 48.35 -17.90
CA PRO A 17 23.66 47.72 -16.62
C PRO A 17 22.62 46.62 -16.46
N ARG A 18 23.03 45.37 -16.75
CA ARG A 18 22.20 44.20 -16.51
C ARG A 18 21.87 44.25 -15.02
N ASN A 19 20.59 44.44 -14.71
CA ASN A 19 20.11 44.50 -13.34
C ASN A 19 20.30 43.11 -12.73
N VAL A 20 21.52 42.83 -12.26
CA VAL A 20 21.91 41.56 -11.65
C VAL A 20 21.04 41.21 -10.44
N GLU A 21 20.38 42.21 -9.84
CA GLU A 21 19.36 42.03 -8.79
C GLU A 21 18.09 41.36 -9.35
N GLU A 22 17.61 41.81 -10.51
CA GLU A 22 16.46 41.21 -11.21
C GLU A 22 16.84 39.81 -11.70
N ASP A 23 18.04 39.65 -12.28
CA ASP A 23 18.55 38.33 -12.73
C ASP A 23 18.68 37.34 -11.56
N MET A 24 19.09 37.79 -10.37
CA MET A 24 19.14 36.96 -9.16
C MET A 24 17.75 36.61 -8.65
N GLU A 25 16.81 37.55 -8.64
CA GLU A 25 15.43 37.29 -8.25
C GLU A 25 14.79 36.24 -9.17
N PHE A 26 14.97 36.38 -10.49
CA PHE A 26 14.51 35.38 -11.46
C PHE A 26 15.18 34.02 -11.26
N ALA A 27 16.50 33.99 -11.01
CA ALA A 27 17.22 32.76 -10.75
C ALA A 27 16.75 32.05 -9.46
N VAL A 28 16.48 32.81 -8.39
CA VAL A 28 15.98 32.29 -7.12
C VAL A 28 14.55 31.77 -7.26
N LEU A 29 13.68 32.51 -7.95
CA LEU A 29 12.30 32.08 -8.23
C LEU A 29 12.27 30.81 -9.08
N LEU A 30 13.14 30.72 -10.10
CA LEU A 30 13.27 29.54 -10.95
C LEU A 30 13.77 28.34 -10.14
N ALA A 31 14.79 28.53 -9.30
CA ALA A 31 15.32 27.48 -8.44
C ALA A 31 14.27 26.98 -7.43
N LEU A 32 13.48 27.88 -6.85
CA LEU A 32 12.39 27.54 -5.93
C LEU A 32 11.30 26.73 -6.64
N LEU A 33 10.92 27.12 -7.86
CA LEU A 33 9.92 26.43 -8.65
C LEU A 33 10.40 25.02 -9.07
N LEU A 34 11.66 24.88 -9.45
CA LEU A 34 12.26 23.57 -9.75
C LEU A 34 12.36 22.69 -8.51
N ALA A 35 12.75 23.24 -7.36
CA ALA A 35 12.81 22.50 -6.10
C ALA A 35 11.41 22.00 -5.69
N LEU A 36 10.38 22.85 -5.81
CA LEU A 36 9.00 22.48 -5.52
C LEU A 36 8.50 21.41 -6.49
N GLY A 37 8.78 21.56 -7.79
CA GLY A 37 8.46 20.57 -8.81
C GLY A 37 9.15 19.23 -8.57
N ALA A 38 10.41 19.23 -8.16
CA ALA A 38 11.17 18.01 -7.84
C ALA A 38 10.61 17.29 -6.61
N VAL A 39 10.20 18.02 -5.57
CA VAL A 39 9.56 17.41 -4.38
C VAL A 39 8.23 16.74 -4.76
N VAL A 40 7.39 17.42 -5.55
CA VAL A 40 6.12 16.85 -6.04
C VAL A 40 6.37 15.63 -6.93
N ALA A 41 7.35 15.70 -7.83
CA ALA A 41 7.73 14.59 -8.70
C ALA A 41 8.26 13.39 -7.90
N VAL A 42 9.10 13.62 -6.88
CA VAL A 42 9.62 12.55 -6.02
C VAL A 42 8.48 11.91 -5.23
N ILE A 43 7.51 12.68 -4.71
CA ILE A 43 6.34 12.11 -4.03
C ILE A 43 5.52 11.28 -5.03
N ALA A 44 5.24 11.79 -6.23
CA ALA A 44 4.52 11.05 -7.26
C ALA A 44 5.24 9.75 -7.66
N LEU A 45 6.56 9.79 -7.86
CA LEU A 45 7.36 8.63 -8.19
C LEU A 45 7.37 7.58 -7.06
N ARG A 46 7.38 8.02 -5.79
CA ARG A 46 7.28 7.11 -4.63
C ARG A 46 5.92 6.41 -4.54
N LEU A 47 4.84 7.02 -5.04
CA LEU A 47 3.54 6.36 -5.14
C LEU A 47 3.48 5.35 -6.29
N HIS A 48 4.27 5.53 -7.35
CA HIS A 48 4.23 4.71 -8.57
C HIS A 48 5.16 3.48 -8.56
N ASP A 49 6.10 3.37 -7.61
CA ASP A 49 7.23 2.41 -7.71
C ASP A 49 7.01 1.02 -7.10
N GLU A 50 5.82 0.69 -6.57
CA GLU A 50 5.54 -0.67 -6.07
C GLU A 50 4.78 -1.52 -7.10
N GLY A 51 5.40 -1.83 -8.25
CA GLY A 51 5.15 -3.08 -9.00
C GLY A 51 3.70 -3.45 -9.36
N ARG A 52 2.81 -2.49 -9.62
CA ARG A 52 1.52 -2.78 -10.25
C ARG A 52 1.69 -2.68 -11.77
N GLU A 53 1.65 -3.83 -12.46
CA GLU A 53 1.06 -3.84 -13.80
C GLU A 53 -0.18 -2.96 -13.75
N ALA A 54 -0.37 -2.05 -14.71
CA ALA A 54 -1.48 -1.11 -14.74
C ALA A 54 -2.82 -1.87 -14.79
N GLN A 55 -3.28 -2.34 -13.63
CA GLN A 55 -4.57 -2.97 -13.44
C GLN A 55 -5.59 -1.88 -13.68
N SER A 56 -6.53 -2.16 -14.58
CA SER A 56 -7.65 -1.26 -14.79
C SER A 56 -8.46 -1.15 -13.49
N ASP A 57 -9.19 -0.06 -13.31
CA ASP A 57 -10.07 0.14 -12.16
C ASP A 57 -11.04 -1.06 -11.98
N LEU A 58 -11.49 -1.65 -13.09
CA LEU A 58 -12.36 -2.83 -13.10
C LEU A 58 -11.65 -4.09 -12.58
N ASP A 59 -10.38 -4.28 -12.92
CA ASP A 59 -9.59 -5.41 -12.42
C ASP A 59 -9.33 -5.27 -10.92
N ALA A 60 -9.01 -4.05 -10.47
CA ALA A 60 -8.83 -3.74 -9.06
C ALA A 60 -10.12 -3.95 -8.25
N GLU A 61 -11.27 -3.52 -8.79
CA GLU A 61 -12.58 -3.75 -8.17
C GLU A 61 -12.91 -5.25 -8.08
N ALA A 62 -12.67 -6.00 -9.14
CA ALA A 62 -12.93 -7.44 -9.18
C ALA A 62 -12.07 -8.20 -8.15
N ASP A 63 -10.78 -7.84 -8.02
CA ASP A 63 -9.91 -8.44 -7.01
C ASP A 63 -10.38 -8.08 -5.59
N ALA A 64 -10.69 -6.82 -5.32
CA ALA A 64 -11.23 -6.39 -4.03
C ALA A 64 -12.50 -7.16 -3.64
N ASN A 65 -13.45 -7.30 -4.57
CA ASN A 65 -14.65 -8.12 -4.37
C ASN A 65 -14.31 -9.57 -4.03
N ARG A 66 -13.41 -10.18 -4.80
CA ARG A 66 -12.97 -11.57 -4.59
C ARG A 66 -12.40 -11.77 -3.18
N TRP A 67 -11.58 -10.84 -2.69
CA TRP A 67 -11.02 -10.91 -1.33
C TRP A 67 -12.08 -10.75 -0.24
N VAL A 68 -13.05 -9.85 -0.41
CA VAL A 68 -14.15 -9.68 0.55
C VAL A 68 -15.05 -10.92 0.61
N VAL A 69 -15.38 -11.50 -0.54
CA VAL A 69 -16.14 -12.76 -0.61
C VAL A 69 -15.35 -13.90 0.05
N ARG A 70 -14.04 -13.99 -0.21
CA ARG A 70 -13.17 -14.99 0.42
C ARG A 70 -13.15 -14.86 1.94
N LEU A 71 -13.08 -13.64 2.48
CA LEU A 71 -13.18 -13.40 3.93
C LEU A 71 -14.54 -13.83 4.48
N GLY A 72 -15.64 -13.46 3.81
CA GLY A 72 -16.98 -13.90 4.19
C GLY A 72 -17.12 -15.43 4.21
N GLY A 73 -16.58 -16.11 3.19
CA GLY A 73 -16.54 -17.57 3.13
C GLY A 73 -15.67 -18.19 4.21
N GLY A 74 -14.53 -17.57 4.55
CA GLY A 74 -13.64 -18.04 5.62
C GLY A 74 -14.32 -18.05 7.00
N LEU A 75 -15.11 -17.02 7.30
CA LEU A 75 -15.96 -16.92 8.49
C LEU A 75 -17.12 -17.91 8.46
N ALA A 76 -17.84 -17.99 7.33
CA ALA A 76 -18.99 -18.89 7.18
C ALA A 76 -18.58 -20.38 7.21
N GLY A 77 -17.35 -20.70 6.84
CA GLY A 77 -16.81 -22.05 6.87
C GLY A 77 -16.30 -22.51 8.24
N ILE A 78 -16.59 -21.78 9.33
CA ILE A 78 -16.37 -22.24 10.70
C ILE A 78 -17.73 -22.72 11.23
N ASP A 79 -17.82 -24.00 11.55
CA ASP A 79 -19.08 -24.62 11.95
C ASP A 79 -19.62 -24.04 13.25
N VAL A 80 -20.95 -23.90 13.34
CA VAL A 80 -21.65 -23.36 14.52
C VAL A 80 -21.33 -24.14 15.80
N ARG A 81 -21.12 -25.46 15.70
CA ARG A 81 -20.73 -26.29 16.85
C ARG A 81 -19.33 -25.93 17.36
N ALA A 82 -18.38 -25.68 16.46
CA ALA A 82 -17.04 -25.24 16.85
C ALA A 82 -17.08 -23.85 17.48
N GLN A 83 -17.92 -22.96 16.93
CA GLN A 83 -18.15 -21.62 17.47
C GLN A 83 -18.73 -21.65 18.90
N ALA A 84 -19.62 -22.60 19.20
CA ALA A 84 -20.24 -22.73 20.52
C ALA A 84 -19.27 -23.23 21.61
N GLY A 85 -18.21 -23.95 21.20
CA GLY A 85 -17.11 -24.35 22.07
C GLY A 85 -15.92 -23.39 22.03
N ALA A 86 -16.09 -22.18 21.47
CA ALA A 86 -15.00 -21.23 21.34
C ALA A 86 -14.60 -20.64 22.69
N ASP A 87 -13.34 -20.83 23.06
CA ASP A 87 -12.72 -20.14 24.19
C ASP A 87 -12.59 -18.62 23.91
N GLY A 88 -12.24 -17.84 24.94
CA GLY A 88 -12.17 -16.38 24.84
C GLY A 88 -11.28 -15.85 23.72
N ASP A 89 -10.19 -16.56 23.39
CA ASP A 89 -9.27 -16.17 22.31
C ASP A 89 -9.85 -16.43 20.93
N ALA A 90 -10.51 -17.58 20.73
CA ALA A 90 -11.21 -17.89 19.49
C ALA A 90 -12.35 -16.89 19.24
N ALA A 91 -13.17 -16.62 20.27
CA ALA A 91 -14.27 -15.66 20.19
C ALA A 91 -13.79 -14.24 19.84
N ARG A 92 -12.67 -13.80 20.44
CA ARG A 92 -12.07 -12.49 20.12
C ARG A 92 -11.59 -12.42 18.67
N ALA A 93 -10.84 -13.42 18.21
CA ALA A 93 -10.35 -13.46 16.83
C ALA A 93 -11.48 -13.49 15.80
N LEU A 94 -12.58 -14.19 16.10
CA LEU A 94 -13.79 -14.20 15.27
C LEU A 94 -14.46 -12.82 15.22
N ALA A 95 -14.54 -12.12 16.35
CA ALA A 95 -15.09 -10.78 16.42
C ALA A 95 -14.22 -9.79 15.61
N ASP A 96 -12.89 -9.87 15.75
CA ASP A 96 -11.96 -9.04 14.98
C ASP A 96 -12.07 -9.30 13.47
N ALA A 97 -12.17 -10.58 13.06
CA ALA A 97 -12.40 -10.95 11.67
C ALA A 97 -13.73 -10.40 11.12
N ALA A 98 -14.81 -10.51 11.89
CA ALA A 98 -16.13 -9.98 11.51
C ALA A 98 -16.11 -8.45 11.39
N GLU A 99 -15.37 -7.77 12.28
CA GLU A 99 -15.18 -6.32 12.20
C GLU A 99 -14.41 -5.91 10.94
N ARG A 100 -13.36 -6.64 10.58
CA ARG A 100 -12.63 -6.39 9.33
C ARG A 100 -13.50 -6.65 8.11
N LEU A 101 -14.37 -7.65 8.13
CA LEU A 101 -15.33 -7.89 7.05
C LEU A 101 -16.33 -6.74 6.90
N ARG A 102 -16.89 -6.24 8.00
CA ARG A 102 -17.79 -5.06 7.98
C ARG A 102 -17.07 -3.85 7.41
N THR A 103 -15.85 -3.58 7.88
CA THR A 103 -15.02 -2.48 7.40
C THR A 103 -14.67 -2.61 5.92
N ALA A 104 -14.25 -3.80 5.47
CA ALA A 104 -13.90 -4.04 4.07
C ALA A 104 -15.12 -3.87 3.15
N ARG A 105 -16.30 -4.35 3.56
CA ARG A 105 -17.55 -4.15 2.81
C ARG A 105 -17.95 -2.68 2.71
N ALA A 106 -17.84 -1.93 3.80
CA ALA A 106 -18.13 -0.50 3.81
C ALA A 106 -17.20 0.27 2.86
N ARG A 107 -15.89 -0.02 2.92
CA ARG A 107 -14.89 0.59 2.03
C ARG A 107 -15.11 0.21 0.57
N LEU A 108 -15.44 -1.04 0.29
CA LEU A 108 -15.73 -1.53 -1.06
C LEU A 108 -16.92 -0.80 -1.69
N ALA A 109 -17.99 -0.58 -0.91
CA ALA A 109 -19.18 0.11 -1.40
C ALA A 109 -18.89 1.56 -1.87
N SER A 110 -17.95 2.25 -1.21
CA SER A 110 -17.56 3.63 -1.53
C SER A 110 -16.32 3.74 -2.44
N ALA A 111 -15.58 2.65 -2.67
CA ALA A 111 -14.33 2.68 -3.41
C ALA A 111 -14.54 3.00 -4.89
N ARG A 112 -13.73 3.90 -5.46
CA ARG A 112 -13.83 4.32 -6.87
C ARG A 112 -12.50 4.40 -7.60
N THR A 113 -11.39 4.08 -6.93
CA THR A 113 -10.04 4.16 -7.51
C THR A 113 -9.23 2.90 -7.17
N PRO A 114 -8.22 2.54 -7.99
CA PRO A 114 -7.36 1.38 -7.73
C PRO A 114 -6.76 1.34 -6.33
N ASP A 115 -6.32 2.49 -5.81
CA ASP A 115 -5.76 2.60 -4.46
C ASP A 115 -6.80 2.31 -3.36
N GLN A 116 -8.04 2.78 -3.56
CA GLN A 116 -9.14 2.50 -2.63
C GLN A 116 -9.50 1.02 -2.63
N TYR A 117 -9.52 0.37 -3.81
CA TYR A 117 -9.71 -1.07 -3.92
C TYR A 117 -8.56 -1.86 -3.29
N THR A 118 -7.31 -1.40 -3.45
CA THR A 118 -6.14 -1.99 -2.78
C THR A 118 -6.27 -1.89 -1.25
N ALA A 119 -6.78 -0.78 -0.73
CA ALA A 119 -7.06 -0.63 0.70
C ALA A 119 -8.13 -1.62 1.20
N VAL A 120 -9.14 -1.93 0.38
CA VAL A 120 -10.13 -2.99 0.67
C VAL A 120 -9.45 -4.36 0.76
N VAL A 121 -8.60 -4.70 -0.22
CA VAL A 121 -7.84 -5.96 -0.23
C VAL A 121 -7.00 -6.10 1.04
N ARG A 122 -6.29 -5.05 1.45
CA ARG A 122 -5.50 -5.03 2.69
C ARG A 122 -6.39 -5.28 3.92
N THR A 123 -7.56 -4.67 4.01
CA THR A 123 -8.49 -4.92 5.12
C THR A 123 -9.01 -6.36 5.12
N ALA A 124 -9.38 -6.89 3.95
CA ALA A 124 -9.89 -8.25 3.83
C ALA A 124 -8.82 -9.31 4.17
N THR A 125 -7.58 -9.10 3.74
CA THR A 125 -6.44 -9.98 4.06
C THR A 125 -6.11 -10.00 5.55
N GLU A 126 -6.22 -8.86 6.24
CA GLU A 126 -6.09 -8.81 7.71
C GLU A 126 -7.21 -9.55 8.42
N GLY A 127 -8.46 -9.42 7.94
CA GLY A 127 -9.58 -10.23 8.43
C GLY A 127 -9.33 -11.73 8.24
N LEU A 128 -8.76 -12.15 7.11
CA LEU A 128 -8.42 -13.55 6.85
C LEU A 128 -7.33 -14.06 7.80
N ARG A 129 -6.42 -13.20 8.26
CA ARG A 129 -5.45 -13.56 9.31
C ARG A 129 -6.18 -13.86 10.63
N HIS A 130 -7.14 -13.04 11.02
CA HIS A 130 -7.94 -13.29 12.22
C HIS A 130 -8.80 -14.57 12.10
N VAL A 131 -9.32 -14.87 10.90
CA VAL A 131 -9.98 -16.18 10.65
C VAL A 131 -9.01 -17.35 10.87
N ARG A 132 -7.74 -17.22 10.46
CA ARG A 132 -6.73 -18.26 10.71
C ARG A 132 -6.39 -18.38 12.20
N GLU A 133 -6.27 -17.26 12.91
CA GLU A 133 -6.07 -17.24 14.36
C GLU A 133 -7.23 -17.95 15.08
N ALA A 134 -8.46 -17.64 14.70
CA ALA A 134 -9.66 -18.31 15.20
C ALA A 134 -9.64 -19.81 14.93
N ARG A 135 -9.33 -20.22 13.69
CA ARG A 135 -9.24 -21.65 13.33
C ARG A 135 -8.17 -22.38 14.14
N ARG A 136 -7.02 -21.75 14.39
CA ARG A 136 -5.96 -22.33 15.24
C ARG A 136 -6.40 -22.49 16.68
N ALA A 137 -7.01 -21.46 17.26
CA ALA A 137 -7.53 -21.50 18.62
C ALA A 137 -8.64 -22.58 18.77
N LEU A 138 -9.47 -22.76 17.74
CA LEU A 138 -10.49 -23.82 17.67
C LEU A 138 -9.92 -25.20 17.29
N GLY A 139 -8.63 -25.30 16.99
CA GLY A 139 -8.01 -26.55 16.58
C GLY A 139 -8.40 -27.06 15.19
N LEU A 140 -8.97 -26.19 14.35
CA LEU A 140 -9.45 -26.47 13.00
C LEU A 140 -8.38 -26.21 11.92
N ASP A 141 -7.16 -25.83 12.31
CA ASP A 141 -6.05 -25.65 11.38
C ASP A 141 -5.45 -27.04 11.05
N PRO A 142 -5.50 -27.51 9.79
CA PRO A 142 -4.97 -28.82 9.43
C PRO A 142 -3.48 -28.98 9.76
N ALA A 143 -2.72 -27.88 9.82
CA ALA A 143 -1.33 -27.91 10.29
C ALA A 143 -1.23 -28.24 11.80
N ALA A 144 -2.12 -27.69 12.62
CA ALA A 144 -2.16 -27.92 14.07
C ALA A 144 -2.69 -29.32 14.43
N GLU A 145 -3.54 -29.92 13.59
CA GLU A 145 -3.94 -31.33 13.73
C GLU A 145 -2.79 -32.29 13.44
N GLY A 146 -1.91 -31.97 12.48
CA GLY A 146 -0.70 -32.74 12.20
C GLY A 146 0.25 -32.81 13.41
N GLU A 147 0.53 -31.66 14.01
CA GLU A 147 1.39 -31.55 15.20
C GLU A 147 0.82 -32.29 16.42
N ARG A 148 -0.50 -32.22 16.65
CA ARG A 148 -1.15 -33.02 17.72
C ARG A 148 -1.11 -34.52 17.46
N ARG A 149 -1.21 -34.97 16.22
CA ARG A 149 -1.11 -36.41 15.89
C ARG A 149 0.30 -36.94 16.09
N GLU A 150 1.32 -36.14 15.78
CA GLU A 150 2.72 -36.52 15.97
C GLU A 150 3.07 -36.68 17.46
N LEU A 151 2.57 -35.75 18.30
CA LEU A 151 2.67 -35.88 19.77
C LEU A 151 1.95 -37.14 20.30
N SER A 152 0.78 -37.47 19.75
CA SER A 152 0.04 -38.69 20.12
C SER A 152 0.81 -39.97 19.74
N TYR A 153 1.42 -40.03 18.55
CA TYR A 153 2.21 -41.18 18.11
C TYR A 153 3.52 -41.36 18.91
N GLY A 154 4.16 -40.26 19.32
CA GLY A 154 5.35 -40.30 20.17
C GLY A 154 5.08 -40.80 21.59
N LEU A 155 3.90 -40.50 22.15
CA LEU A 155 3.47 -40.97 23.47
C LEU A 155 3.22 -42.48 23.51
N ASP A 156 2.60 -43.04 22.46
CA ASP A 156 2.36 -44.49 22.36
C ASP A 156 3.65 -45.31 22.19
N ALA A 157 4.66 -44.76 21.50
CA ALA A 157 5.96 -45.41 21.35
C ALA A 157 6.74 -45.46 22.67
N SER A 158 6.57 -44.47 23.54
CA SER A 158 7.28 -44.38 24.82
C SER A 158 6.67 -45.23 25.94
N TYR A 159 5.45 -45.76 25.76
CA TYR A 159 4.78 -46.60 26.78
C TYR A 159 4.93 -48.12 26.51
N ARG A 160 5.58 -48.51 25.40
CA ARG A 160 5.76 -49.91 24.99
C ARG A 160 7.20 -50.44 25.16
N SER A 161 8.08 -49.72 25.84
CA SER A 161 9.42 -50.22 26.24
C SER A 161 9.47 -50.47 27.74
#